data_AF-A0A520JQ53-F1
#
_entry.id   AF-A0A520JQ53-F1
#
_cell.length_a   1.000
_cell.length_b   1.000
_cell.length_c   1.000
_cell.angle_alpha   90.00
_cell.angle_beta   90.00
_cell.angle_gamma   90.00
#
_symmetry.space_group_name_H-M   'P 1'
#
loop_
_entity.id
_entity.type
_entity.pdbx_description
1 polymer ?
#
loop_
_entity_poly.entity_id
_entity_poly.type
_entity_poly.pdbx_seq_one_letter_code
_entity_poly.pdbx_strand_id
1 'polypeptide(L)'
;MRIAVLCHVRQPIAQPFAGGMESQCWHLASGLQARGYDVVLFASGDSDPRFTIDAVIPEHYERTFPGAEHRGFAPLIAHLDDGYAAACDRIATGGFDVVHNNSLHRFPLEPARTAAVPTVTSLHVPPYDALRWFVHASVTPTHRLTATSAHQLAARWP
;
A
#
# COMPACT_ATOMS: atom_id res chain seq x y z
N MET A 1 -9.25 17.18 3.72
CA MET A 1 -7.96 16.52 3.45
C MET A 1 -8.15 15.50 2.35
N ARG A 2 -7.16 15.37 1.47
CA ARG A 2 -7.08 14.40 0.38
C ARG A 2 -6.06 13.31 0.72
N ILE A 3 -6.50 12.07 0.77
CA ILE A 3 -5.74 10.92 1.28
C ILE A 3 -5.56 9.89 0.18
N ALA A 4 -4.31 9.51 -0.10
CA ALA A 4 -4.00 8.36 -0.93
C ALA A 4 -3.91 7.12 -0.04
N VAL A 5 -4.82 6.15 -0.20
CA VAL A 5 -4.69 4.85 0.45
C VAL A 5 -4.08 3.88 -0.54
N LEU A 6 -2.81 3.54 -0.34
CA LEU A 6 -2.07 2.64 -1.21
C LEU A 6 -2.13 1.21 -0.68
N CYS A 7 -2.80 0.33 -1.43
CA CYS A 7 -3.14 -1.03 -1.03
C CYS A 7 -2.20 -2.07 -1.63
N HIS A 8 -2.22 -3.26 -1.05
CA HIS A 8 -1.69 -4.45 -1.70
C HIS A 8 -2.62 -4.86 -2.86
N VAL A 9 -2.05 -5.43 -3.93
CA VAL A 9 -2.79 -5.71 -5.19
C VAL A 9 -2.85 -7.19 -5.57
N ARG A 10 -2.63 -8.08 -4.60
CA ARG A 10 -2.81 -9.53 -4.81
C ARG A 10 -4.24 -9.90 -5.11
N GLN A 11 -5.14 -9.33 -4.32
CA GLN A 11 -6.58 -9.55 -4.36
C GLN A 11 -7.25 -8.19 -4.45
N PRO A 12 -8.46 -8.10 -5.00
CA PRO A 12 -9.19 -6.85 -5.04
C PRO A 12 -9.56 -6.39 -3.62
N ILE A 13 -9.56 -5.08 -3.40
CA ILE A 13 -10.07 -4.48 -2.16
C ILE A 13 -11.59 -4.42 -2.24
N ALA A 14 -12.22 -5.59 -2.10
CA ALA A 14 -13.66 -5.79 -2.23
C ALA A 14 -14.15 -7.00 -1.41
N GLN A 15 -15.43 -7.01 -1.07
CA GLN A 15 -16.08 -8.17 -0.47
C GLN A 15 -16.44 -9.22 -1.55
N PRO A 16 -16.37 -10.53 -1.25
CA PRO A 16 -15.85 -11.13 -0.02
C PRO A 16 -14.31 -11.01 0.06
N PHE A 17 -13.80 -10.64 1.25
CA PHE A 17 -12.37 -10.41 1.43
C PHE A 17 -11.59 -11.72 1.44
N ALA A 18 -10.51 -11.77 0.66
CA ALA A 18 -9.58 -12.90 0.68
C ALA A 18 -8.74 -12.97 1.97
N GLY A 19 -8.53 -11.82 2.64
CA GLY A 19 -7.70 -11.76 3.84
C GLY A 19 -7.81 -10.46 4.63
N GLY A 20 -6.92 -10.34 5.62
CA GLY A 20 -6.89 -9.22 6.56
C GLY A 20 -6.44 -7.91 5.93
N MET A 21 -5.54 -7.95 4.93
CA MET A 21 -5.09 -6.72 4.26
C MET A 21 -6.19 -6.10 3.42
N GLU A 22 -6.95 -6.92 2.70
CA GLU A 22 -8.07 -6.46 1.87
C GLU A 22 -9.17 -5.85 2.75
N SER A 23 -9.56 -6.55 3.82
CA SER A 23 -10.59 -6.05 4.75
C SER A 23 -10.14 -4.79 5.49
N GLN A 24 -8.88 -4.72 5.95
CA GLN A 24 -8.34 -3.55 6.64
C GLN A 24 -8.30 -2.32 5.73
N CYS A 25 -7.81 -2.44 4.50
CA CYS A 25 -7.78 -1.33 3.54
C CYS A 25 -9.19 -0.85 3.18
N TRP A 26 -10.13 -1.78 2.97
CA TRP A 26 -11.52 -1.45 2.68
C TRP A 26 -12.18 -0.69 3.84
N HIS A 27 -12.02 -1.17 5.09
CA HIS A 27 -12.59 -0.52 6.27
C HIS A 27 -11.94 0.83 6.57
N LEU A 28 -10.62 0.95 6.34
CA LEU A 28 -9.89 2.21 6.46
C LEU A 28 -10.45 3.25 5.47
N ALA A 29 -10.50 2.92 4.17
CA ALA A 29 -10.99 3.82 3.14
C ALA A 29 -12.45 4.23 3.40
N SER A 30 -13.32 3.26 3.71
CA SER A 30 -14.72 3.54 4.04
C SER A 30 -14.86 4.42 5.28
N GLY A 31 -14.05 4.19 6.32
CA GLY A 31 -14.10 4.95 7.57
C GLY A 31 -13.58 6.38 7.43
N LEU A 32 -12.62 6.62 6.52
CA LEU A 32 -12.11 7.94 6.18
C LEU A 32 -13.12 8.71 5.32
N GLN A 33 -13.72 8.08 4.32
CA GLN A 33 -14.80 8.69 3.51
C GLN A 33 -16.01 9.06 4.38
N ALA A 34 -16.41 8.18 5.31
CA ALA A 34 -17.50 8.47 6.23
C ALA A 34 -17.24 9.67 7.16
N ARG A 35 -15.96 10.06 7.34
CA ARG A 35 -15.55 11.26 8.07
C ARG A 35 -15.45 12.51 7.17
N GLY A 36 -15.79 12.40 5.89
CA GLY A 36 -15.80 13.51 4.93
C GLY A 36 -14.44 13.82 4.29
N TYR A 37 -13.46 12.91 4.39
CA TYR A 37 -12.18 13.07 3.69
C TYR A 37 -12.30 12.67 2.21
N ASP A 38 -11.55 13.35 1.34
CA ASP A 38 -11.38 12.96 -0.05
C ASP A 38 -10.39 11.80 -0.10
N VAL A 39 -10.85 10.60 -0.46
CA VAL A 39 -10.03 9.38 -0.43
C VAL A 39 -9.93 8.83 -1.84
N VAL A 40 -8.69 8.64 -2.30
CA VAL A 40 -8.38 7.90 -3.52
C VAL A 40 -7.70 6.60 -3.13
N LEU A 41 -8.26 5.49 -3.62
CA LEU A 41 -7.77 4.14 -3.37
C LEU A 41 -6.83 3.74 -4.50
N PHE A 42 -5.54 3.61 -4.19
CA PHE A 42 -4.57 3.03 -5.09
C PHE A 42 -4.51 1.53 -4.88
N ALA A 43 -5.28 0.79 -5.67
CA ALA A 43 -5.46 -0.66 -5.57
C ALA A 43 -5.47 -1.30 -6.97
N SER A 44 -5.81 -2.58 -7.07
CA SER A 44 -6.14 -3.17 -8.38
C SER A 44 -7.42 -2.54 -8.93
N GLY A 45 -7.47 -2.34 -10.25
CA GLY A 45 -8.60 -1.68 -10.93
C GLY A 45 -9.95 -2.40 -10.80
N ASP A 46 -9.93 -3.67 -10.43
CA ASP A 46 -11.09 -4.51 -10.15
C ASP A 46 -11.49 -4.56 -8.66
N SER A 47 -11.03 -3.59 -7.87
CA SER A 47 -11.47 -3.38 -6.49
C SER A 47 -12.89 -2.78 -6.42
N ASP A 48 -13.44 -2.61 -5.20
CA ASP A 48 -14.83 -2.17 -4.99
C ASP A 48 -15.10 -0.78 -5.64
N PRO A 49 -16.01 -0.70 -6.63
CA PRO A 49 -16.25 0.51 -7.41
C PRO A 49 -16.93 1.64 -6.61
N ARG A 50 -17.29 1.40 -5.33
CA ARG A 50 -17.76 2.47 -4.43
C ARG A 50 -16.68 3.52 -4.14
N PHE A 51 -15.41 3.16 -4.31
CA PHE A 51 -14.27 4.05 -4.07
C PHE A 51 -13.83 4.73 -5.37
N THR A 52 -13.27 5.93 -5.25
CA THR A 52 -12.48 6.49 -6.34
C THR A 52 -11.18 5.69 -6.45
N ILE A 53 -11.04 4.90 -7.51
CA ILE A 53 -9.88 4.05 -7.74
C ILE A 53 -8.90 4.74 -8.69
N ASP A 54 -7.63 4.79 -8.30
CA ASP A 54 -6.49 5.04 -9.18
C ASP A 54 -5.68 3.75 -9.28
N ALA A 55 -5.85 3.01 -10.38
CA ALA A 55 -5.37 1.64 -10.47
C ALA A 55 -3.83 1.56 -10.47
N VAL A 56 -3.27 0.83 -9.51
CA VAL A 56 -1.84 0.46 -9.49
C VAL A 56 -1.57 -0.54 -10.62
N ILE A 57 -2.46 -1.52 -10.76
CA ILE A 57 -2.50 -2.46 -11.89
C ILE A 57 -3.96 -2.63 -12.32
N PRO A 58 -4.25 -2.95 -13.60
CA PRO A 58 -5.62 -3.04 -14.09
C PRO A 58 -6.48 -4.07 -13.34
N GLU A 59 -5.87 -5.18 -12.94
CA GLU A 59 -6.53 -6.33 -12.34
C GLU A 59 -5.63 -6.94 -11.28
N HIS A 60 -6.18 -7.49 -10.20
CA HIS A 60 -5.38 -8.07 -9.13
C HIS A 60 -4.46 -9.19 -9.64
N TYR A 61 -3.24 -9.28 -9.10
CA TYR A 61 -2.22 -10.12 -9.72
C TYR A 61 -2.47 -11.62 -9.57
N GLU A 62 -3.30 -12.09 -8.62
CA GLU A 62 -3.63 -13.53 -8.54
C GLU A 62 -4.43 -14.00 -9.76
N ARG A 63 -5.14 -13.10 -10.45
CA ARG A 63 -5.82 -13.39 -11.72
C ARG A 63 -4.84 -13.57 -12.88
N THR A 64 -3.81 -12.74 -12.93
CA THR A 64 -2.81 -12.74 -14.02
C THR A 64 -1.66 -13.71 -13.76
N PHE A 65 -1.33 -13.94 -12.49
CA PHE A 65 -0.18 -14.72 -12.00
C PHE A 65 -0.59 -15.62 -10.82
N PRO A 66 -1.48 -16.60 -11.02
CA PRO A 66 -1.97 -17.45 -9.93
C PRO A 66 -0.84 -18.24 -9.27
N GLY A 67 -0.74 -18.18 -7.94
CA GLY A 67 0.21 -18.94 -7.13
C GLY A 67 1.69 -18.53 -7.25
N ALA A 68 1.97 -17.35 -7.81
CA ALA A 68 3.34 -16.90 -8.10
C ALA A 68 4.05 -16.16 -6.95
N GLU A 69 3.32 -15.70 -5.93
CA GLU A 69 3.83 -14.86 -4.82
C GLU A 69 5.10 -15.41 -4.15
N HIS A 70 5.13 -16.70 -3.81
CA HIS A 70 6.23 -17.29 -3.04
C HIS A 70 7.39 -17.83 -3.89
N ARG A 71 7.40 -17.56 -5.20
CA ARG A 71 8.36 -18.18 -6.13
C ARG A 71 9.47 -17.27 -6.63
N GLY A 72 9.56 -16.03 -6.14
CA GLY A 72 10.52 -15.05 -6.68
C GLY A 72 10.37 -14.88 -8.20
N PHE A 73 9.13 -14.92 -8.69
CA PHE A 73 8.84 -15.00 -10.11
C PHE A 73 9.11 -13.64 -10.77
N ALA A 74 10.19 -13.54 -11.55
CA ALA A 74 10.67 -12.28 -12.12
C ALA A 74 9.60 -11.50 -12.93
N PRO A 75 8.72 -12.13 -13.73
CA PRO A 75 7.66 -11.40 -14.42
C PRO A 75 6.65 -10.74 -13.49
N LEU A 76 6.28 -11.40 -12.37
CA LEU A 76 5.41 -10.79 -11.37
C LEU A 76 6.11 -9.61 -10.70
N ILE A 77 7.39 -9.77 -10.34
CA ILE A 77 8.17 -8.69 -9.71
C ILE A 77 8.20 -7.46 -10.64
N ALA A 78 8.56 -7.64 -11.92
CA ALA A 78 8.59 -6.54 -12.89
C ALA A 78 7.20 -5.89 -13.05
N HIS A 79 6.15 -6.69 -13.13
CA HIS A 79 4.77 -6.19 -13.24
C HIS A 79 4.35 -5.33 -12.04
N LEU A 80 4.68 -5.76 -10.82
CA LEU A 80 4.38 -5.00 -9.60
C LEU A 80 5.26 -3.75 -9.48
N ASP A 81 6.53 -3.85 -9.85
CA ASP A 81 7.46 -2.71 -9.87
C ASP A 81 6.92 -1.59 -10.76
N ASP A 82 6.54 -1.90 -12.00
CA ASP A 82 5.99 -0.93 -12.94
C ASP A 82 4.72 -0.26 -12.39
N GLY A 83 3.80 -1.08 -11.85
CA GLY A 83 2.54 -0.58 -11.30
C GLY A 83 2.74 0.34 -10.09
N TYR A 84 3.56 -0.07 -9.12
CA TYR A 84 3.81 0.74 -7.93
C TYR A 84 4.69 1.96 -8.21
N ALA A 85 5.65 1.88 -9.13
CA ALA A 85 6.44 3.04 -9.53
C ALA A 85 5.53 4.11 -10.13
N ALA A 86 4.66 3.72 -11.07
CA ALA A 86 3.71 4.63 -11.70
C ALA A 86 2.69 5.19 -10.69
N ALA A 87 2.22 4.37 -9.74
CA ALA A 87 1.34 4.85 -8.67
C ALA A 87 2.05 5.87 -7.76
N CYS A 88 3.31 5.62 -7.39
CA CYS A 88 4.11 6.55 -6.62
C CYS A 88 4.35 7.88 -7.36
N ASP A 89 4.54 7.87 -8.67
CA ASP A 89 4.65 9.08 -9.49
C ASP A 89 3.35 9.89 -9.45
N ARG A 90 2.20 9.22 -9.65
CA ARG A 90 0.88 9.87 -9.59
C ARG A 90 0.55 10.41 -8.21
N ILE A 91 0.93 9.70 -7.15
CA ILE A 91 0.79 10.18 -5.77
C ILE A 91 1.61 11.46 -5.56
N ALA A 92 2.88 11.49 -5.99
CA ALA A 92 3.76 12.63 -5.79
C ALA A 92 3.23 13.92 -6.45
N THR A 93 2.53 13.81 -7.58
CA THR A 93 1.94 14.97 -8.29
C THR A 93 0.45 15.15 -8.03
N GLY A 94 -0.19 14.27 -7.24
CA GLY A 94 -1.64 14.17 -7.11
C GLY A 94 -2.28 15.10 -6.08
N GLY A 95 -1.49 15.96 -5.43
CA GLY A 95 -1.97 16.93 -4.44
C GLY A 95 -2.54 16.28 -3.17
N PHE A 96 -2.01 15.13 -2.77
CA PHE A 96 -2.40 14.43 -1.55
C PHE A 96 -1.78 15.09 -0.32
N ASP A 97 -2.57 15.22 0.75
CA ASP A 97 -2.06 15.71 2.05
C ASP A 97 -1.28 14.62 2.79
N VAL A 98 -1.67 13.36 2.60
CA VAL A 98 -1.05 12.20 3.24
C VAL A 98 -1.25 10.92 2.42
N VAL A 99 -0.23 10.06 2.42
CA VAL A 99 -0.31 8.68 1.94
C VAL A 99 -0.47 7.74 3.13
N HIS A 100 -1.49 6.88 3.10
CA HIS A 100 -1.53 5.71 3.96
C HIS A 100 -1.10 4.48 3.16
N ASN A 101 0.16 4.08 3.33
CA ASN A 101 0.77 2.94 2.67
C ASN A 101 0.46 1.63 3.42
N ASN A 102 -0.11 0.68 2.69
CA ASN A 102 -0.44 -0.69 3.12
C ASN A 102 0.03 -1.72 2.06
N SER A 103 0.87 -1.30 1.12
CA SER A 103 1.19 -2.05 -0.11
C SER A 103 2.13 -3.23 0.06
N LEU A 104 2.87 -3.30 1.18
CA LEU A 104 4.04 -4.17 1.35
C LEU A 104 5.08 -4.06 0.22
N HIS A 105 5.09 -2.96 -0.53
CA HIS A 105 6.03 -2.72 -1.62
C HIS A 105 7.17 -1.81 -1.18
N ARG A 106 8.34 -1.94 -1.82
CA ARG A 106 9.55 -1.18 -1.45
C ARG A 106 9.56 0.26 -1.94
N PHE A 107 8.96 0.54 -3.10
CA PHE A 107 9.00 1.88 -3.71
C PHE A 107 8.32 2.97 -2.87
N PRO A 108 7.14 2.74 -2.26
CA PRO A 108 6.53 3.73 -1.38
C PRO A 108 7.36 4.06 -0.12
N LEU A 109 8.35 3.24 0.22
CA LEU A 109 9.25 3.44 1.35
C LEU A 109 10.50 4.24 0.99
N GLU A 110 10.75 4.51 -0.29
CA GLU A 110 11.94 5.26 -0.70
C GLU A 110 11.93 6.67 -0.09
N PRO A 111 13.06 7.15 0.47
CA PRO A 111 13.11 8.48 1.09
C PRO A 111 12.65 9.62 0.19
N ALA A 112 12.90 9.52 -1.12
CA ALA A 112 12.42 10.51 -2.09
C ALA A 112 10.88 10.54 -2.18
N ARG A 113 10.22 9.38 -2.06
CA ARG A 113 8.74 9.28 -2.08
C ARG A 113 8.14 9.78 -0.78
N THR A 114 8.70 9.39 0.36
CA THR A 114 8.20 9.82 1.68
C THR A 114 8.52 11.28 2.02
N ALA A 115 9.48 11.88 1.32
CA ALA A 115 9.73 13.33 1.35
C ALA A 115 8.77 14.11 0.46
N ALA A 116 8.25 13.51 -0.63
CA ALA A 116 7.32 14.17 -1.54
C ALA A 116 5.93 14.33 -0.94
N VAL A 117 5.43 13.32 -0.22
CA VAL A 117 4.14 13.36 0.47
C VAL A 117 4.28 12.75 1.87
N PRO A 118 3.80 13.42 2.95
CA PRO A 118 3.76 12.83 4.27
C PRO A 118 3.11 11.45 4.25
N THR A 119 3.73 10.47 4.89
CA THR A 119 3.36 9.06 4.73
C THR A 119 3.16 8.39 6.09
N VAL A 120 2.14 7.54 6.18
CA VAL A 120 1.95 6.57 7.26
C VAL A 120 1.98 5.18 6.65
N THR A 121 2.92 4.34 7.06
CA THR A 121 3.01 2.95 6.61
C THR A 121 2.54 2.00 7.71
N SER A 122 1.51 1.20 7.42
CA SER A 122 1.11 0.07 8.25
C SER A 122 1.89 -1.18 7.86
N LEU A 123 2.55 -1.76 8.86
CA LEU A 123 3.37 -2.96 8.75
C LEU A 123 2.51 -4.17 9.14
N HIS A 124 2.01 -4.88 8.12
CA HIS A 124 1.07 -6.00 8.27
C HIS A 124 1.75 -7.33 8.56
N VAL A 125 2.98 -7.48 8.09
CA VAL A 125 3.78 -8.70 8.26
C VAL A 125 5.14 -8.34 8.86
N PRO A 126 5.74 -9.23 9.68
CA PRO A 126 7.15 -9.14 10.01
C PRO A 126 7.96 -8.92 8.74
N PRO A 127 8.93 -7.99 8.73
CA PRO A 127 9.69 -7.76 7.52
C PRO A 127 10.49 -9.02 7.19
N TYR A 128 10.18 -9.63 6.04
CA TYR A 128 11.12 -10.55 5.41
C TYR A 128 12.38 -9.74 5.06
N ASP A 129 13.55 -10.39 5.04
CA ASP A 129 14.86 -9.72 4.95
C ASP A 129 14.93 -8.64 3.85
N ALA A 130 14.26 -8.89 2.72
CA ALA A 130 14.21 -7.97 1.58
C ALA A 130 13.55 -6.60 1.88
N LEU A 131 12.51 -6.53 2.72
CA LEU A 131 11.80 -5.26 3.00
C LEU A 131 12.37 -4.55 4.24
N ARG A 132 13.06 -5.28 5.12
CA ARG A 132 13.56 -4.77 6.40
C ARG A 132 14.43 -3.53 6.21
N TRP A 133 15.38 -3.57 5.27
CA TRP A 133 16.28 -2.43 5.02
C TRP A 133 15.53 -1.19 4.57
N PHE A 134 14.56 -1.33 3.64
CA PHE A 134 13.75 -0.22 3.16
C PHE A 134 12.95 0.43 4.29
N VAL A 135 12.35 -0.37 5.18
CA VAL A 135 11.60 0.16 6.33
C VAL A 135 12.52 0.99 7.24
N HIS A 136 13.70 0.47 7.61
CA HIS A 136 14.63 1.22 8.46
C HIS A 136 15.14 2.51 7.79
N ALA A 137 15.49 2.46 6.50
CA ALA A 137 15.98 3.61 5.77
C ALA A 137 14.91 4.68 5.49
N SER A 138 13.64 4.30 5.55
CA SER A 138 12.51 5.19 5.23
C SER A 138 12.10 6.13 6.35
N VAL A 139 12.57 5.92 7.60
CA VAL A 139 12.09 6.68 8.76
C VAL A 139 12.60 8.11 8.72
N THR A 140 11.67 9.05 8.61
CA THR A 140 11.92 10.50 8.58
C THR A 140 10.83 11.21 9.40
N PRO A 141 10.98 12.51 9.72
CA PRO A 141 9.92 13.25 10.43
C PRO A 141 8.56 13.24 9.72
N THR A 142 8.55 13.10 8.39
CA THR A 142 7.34 13.04 7.55
C THR A 142 6.86 11.62 7.26
N HIS A 143 7.55 10.58 7.76
CA HIS A 143 7.15 9.19 7.61
C HIS A 143 6.95 8.50 8.96
N ARG A 144 5.72 8.06 9.23
CA ARG A 144 5.36 7.35 10.46
C ARG A 144 5.08 5.88 10.16
N LEU A 145 5.59 5.00 11.01
CA LEU A 145 5.32 3.58 10.94
C LEU A 145 4.25 3.20 11.98
N THR A 146 3.33 2.35 11.59
CA THR A 146 2.31 1.75 12.46
C THR A 146 2.35 0.23 12.32
N ALA A 147 1.99 -0.48 13.38
CA ALA A 147 1.84 -1.93 13.40
C ALA A 147 0.55 -2.30 14.15
N THR A 148 0.11 -3.55 14.04
CA THR A 148 -1.13 -4.00 14.70
C THR A 148 -1.07 -3.95 16.23
N SER A 149 0.14 -3.89 16.81
CA SER A 149 0.36 -3.70 18.25
C SER A 149 1.69 -3.02 18.54
N ALA A 150 1.77 -2.34 19.69
CA ALA A 150 3.01 -1.79 20.21
C ALA A 150 4.07 -2.88 20.45
N HIS A 151 3.64 -4.08 20.87
CA HIS A 151 4.53 -5.22 21.04
C HIS A 151 5.19 -5.64 19.72
N GLN A 152 4.42 -5.72 18.64
CA GLN A 152 5.00 -5.97 17.32
C GLN A 152 6.01 -4.88 16.99
N LEU A 153 5.59 -3.60 16.99
CA LEU A 153 6.45 -2.48 16.62
C LEU A 153 7.80 -2.54 17.35
N ALA A 154 7.79 -2.70 18.68
CA ALA A 154 9.01 -2.79 19.50
C ALA A 154 9.86 -4.05 19.23
N ALA A 155 9.25 -5.16 18.81
CA ALA A 155 9.94 -6.43 18.65
C ALA A 155 10.61 -6.61 17.29
N ARG A 156 10.11 -5.98 16.21
CA ARG A 156 10.62 -6.25 14.84
C ARG A 156 10.80 -5.03 13.94
N TRP A 157 10.60 -3.82 14.45
CA TRP A 157 10.72 -2.56 13.72
C TRP A 157 11.47 -1.55 14.61
N PRO A 158 12.14 -0.53 14.03
CA PRO A 158 13.01 0.37 14.79
C PRO A 158 12.28 1.20 15.85
#